data_AF-A0A0K8Q342-F1
#
_entry.id   AF-A0A0K8Q342-F1
#
_cell.length_a   1.000
_cell.length_b   1.000
_cell.length_c   1.000
_cell.angle_alpha   90.00
_cell.angle_beta   90.00
_cell.angle_gamma   90.00
#
_symmetry.space_group_name_H-M   'P 1'
#
loop_
_entity.id
_entity.type
_entity.pdbx_description
1 polymer ?
#
loop_
_entity_poly.entity_id
_entity_poly.type
_entity_poly.pdbx_seq_one_letter_code
_entity_poly.pdbx_strand_id
1 'polypeptide(L)'
;MVAGLHAANGVELISSAVIEDFYSSEGNVTGIRLAGGRYVPADVVLVGIGAEPNTGWLEGSGLELRGGVLCDAMGRTNVPGIVAVG
;
A
#
# COMPACT_ATOMS: atom_id res chain seq x y z
N MET A 1 10.95 -19.86 4.98
CA MET A 1 9.95 -20.89 4.61
C MET A 1 8.99 -20.42 3.52
N VAL A 2 8.38 -19.22 3.61
CA VAL A 2 7.46 -18.72 2.55
C VAL A 2 8.16 -18.29 1.26
N ALA A 3 9.29 -17.57 1.34
CA ALA A 3 10.07 -17.17 0.15
C ALA A 3 10.49 -18.39 -0.71
N GLY A 4 10.88 -19.49 -0.07
CA GLY A 4 11.22 -20.74 -0.77
C GLY A 4 10.03 -21.41 -1.44
N LEU A 5 8.82 -21.29 -0.87
CA LEU A 5 7.60 -21.76 -1.51
C LEU A 5 7.30 -20.97 -2.79
N HIS A 6 7.43 -19.65 -2.76
CA HIS A 6 7.27 -18.81 -3.95
C HIS A 6 8.28 -19.19 -5.05
N ALA A 7 9.55 -19.35 -4.69
CA ALA A 7 10.57 -19.77 -5.64
C ALA A 7 10.29 -21.17 -6.23
N ALA A 8 9.84 -22.12 -5.40
CA ALA A 8 9.43 -23.45 -5.86
C ALA A 8 8.23 -23.42 -6.81
N ASN A 9 7.42 -22.36 -6.78
CA ASN A 9 6.32 -22.10 -7.72
C ASN A 9 6.71 -21.13 -8.86
N GLY A 10 8.01 -20.91 -9.09
CA GLY A 10 8.52 -20.14 -10.24
C GLY A 10 8.50 -18.62 -10.08
N VAL A 11 8.28 -18.10 -8.86
CA VAL A 11 8.32 -16.66 -8.59
C VAL A 11 9.76 -16.19 -8.39
N GLU A 12 10.20 -15.18 -9.14
CA GLU A 12 11.42 -14.45 -8.84
C GLU A 12 11.16 -13.46 -7.69
N LEU A 13 11.82 -13.67 -6.54
CA LEU A 13 11.75 -12.76 -5.40
C LEU A 13 12.96 -11.81 -5.40
N ILE A 14 12.70 -10.54 -5.66
CA ILE A 14 13.73 -9.48 -5.64
C ILE A 14 13.59 -8.69 -4.34
N SER A 15 14.30 -9.09 -3.29
CA SER A 15 14.31 -8.40 -2.00
C SER A 15 15.15 -7.13 -2.02
N SER A 16 14.90 -6.21 -1.09
CA SER A 16 15.60 -4.92 -1.00
C SER A 16 15.54 -4.08 -2.29
N ALA A 17 14.56 -4.36 -3.15
CA ALA A 17 14.28 -3.61 -4.35
C ALA A 17 13.42 -2.39 -4.02
N VAL A 18 13.86 -1.23 -4.49
CA VAL A 18 13.08 0.01 -4.45
C VAL A 18 12.62 0.30 -5.88
N ILE A 19 11.33 0.55 -6.08
CA ILE A 19 10.79 0.95 -7.38
C ILE A 19 11.01 2.46 -7.53
N GLU A 20 11.69 2.88 -8.60
CA GLU A 20 11.90 4.30 -8.92
C GLU A 20 10.87 4.83 -9.92
N ASP A 21 10.43 3.99 -10.87
CA ASP A 21 9.62 4.46 -11.99
C ASP A 21 8.81 3.34 -12.65
N PHE A 22 7.75 3.74 -13.35
CA PHE A 22 6.92 2.88 -14.20
C PHE A 22 7.08 3.30 -15.65
N TYR A 23 7.29 2.34 -16.53
CA TYR A 23 7.36 2.58 -17.97
C TYR A 23 6.03 2.22 -18.60
N SER A 24 5.59 3.04 -19.55
CA SER A 24 4.34 2.81 -20.27
C SER A 24 4.49 3.12 -21.75
N SER A 25 3.78 2.37 -22.58
CA SER A 25 3.62 2.62 -24.01
C SER A 25 2.16 2.46 -24.38
N GLU A 26 1.63 3.37 -25.19
CA GLU A 26 0.24 3.32 -25.67
C GLU A 26 -0.80 3.19 -24.53
N GLY A 27 -0.51 3.80 -23.37
CA GLY A 27 -1.38 3.76 -22.18
C GLY A 27 -1.28 2.48 -21.34
N ASN A 28 -0.44 1.51 -21.72
CA ASN A 28 -0.23 0.27 -20.97
C ASN A 28 1.14 0.27 -20.29
N VAL A 29 1.23 -0.34 -19.10
CA VAL A 29 2.53 -0.56 -18.43
C VAL A 29 3.36 -1.55 -19.25
N THR A 30 4.66 -1.31 -19.32
CA THR A 30 5.61 -2.19 -20.01
C THR A 30 6.70 -2.72 -19.08
N GLY A 31 6.83 -2.12 -17.88
CA GLY A 31 7.72 -2.57 -16.84
C GLY A 31 7.98 -1.51 -15.77
N ILE A 32 8.91 -1.83 -14.88
CA ILE A 32 9.35 -0.96 -13.80
C ILE A 32 10.87 -0.79 -13.83
N ARG A 33 11.34 0.36 -13.37
CA ARG A 33 12.76 0.59 -13.07
C ARG A 33 12.97 0.53 -11.58
N LEU A 34 13.89 -0.34 -11.17
CA LEU A 34 14.36 -0.42 -9.80
C LEU A 34 15.50 0.59 -9.56
N ALA A 35 15.65 1.02 -8.31
CA ALA A 35 16.81 1.77 -7.88
C ALA A 35 18.10 1.01 -8.22
N GLY A 36 19.08 1.73 -8.74
CA GLY A 36 20.29 1.14 -9.33
C GLY A 36 20.17 0.79 -10.82
N GLY A 37 19.03 1.11 -11.46
CA GLY A 37 18.89 1.11 -12.93
C GLY A 37 18.43 -0.20 -13.56
N ARG A 38 18.18 -1.26 -12.77
CA ARG A 38 17.63 -2.52 -13.32
C ARG A 38 16.21 -2.29 -13.83
N TYR A 39 15.96 -2.65 -15.08
CA TYR A 39 14.63 -2.71 -15.67
C TYR A 39 14.02 -4.10 -15.50
N VAL A 40 12.75 -4.18 -15.10
CA VAL A 40 11.97 -5.41 -15.00
C VAL A 40 10.77 -5.30 -15.94
N PRO A 41 10.70 -6.06 -17.05
CA PRO A 41 9.56 -6.02 -17.96
C PRO A 41 8.31 -6.60 -17.29
N ALA A 42 7.18 -5.93 -17.46
CA ALA A 42 5.88 -6.37 -16.96
C ALA A 42 4.73 -5.68 -17.70
N ASP A 43 3.79 -6.47 -18.22
CA ASP A 43 2.57 -5.96 -18.86
C ASP A 43 1.42 -5.73 -17.86
N VAL A 44 1.61 -6.23 -16.62
CA VAL A 44 0.69 -6.05 -15.48
C VAL A 44 1.50 -5.78 -14.24
N VAL A 45 1.09 -4.77 -13.46
CA VAL A 45 1.68 -4.49 -12.15
C VAL A 45 0.60 -4.47 -11.08
N LEU A 46 0.79 -5.30 -10.05
CA LEU A 46 -0.03 -5.30 -8.84
C LEU A 46 0.70 -4.52 -7.74
N VAL A 47 0.10 -3.46 -7.24
CA VAL A 47 0.68 -2.62 -6.18
C VAL A 47 0.08 -3.00 -4.83
N GLY A 48 0.93 -3.51 -3.94
CA GLY A 48 0.57 -3.90 -2.58
C GLY A 48 1.53 -3.30 -1.55
N ILE A 49 1.57 -1.97 -1.46
CA ILE A 49 2.55 -1.22 -0.64
C ILE A 49 1.95 -0.59 0.63
N GLY A 50 0.71 -0.94 0.97
CA GLY A 50 -0.05 -0.36 2.08
C GLY A 50 -1.35 0.29 1.61
N ALA A 51 -2.10 0.83 2.57
CA ALA A 51 -3.33 1.55 2.34
C ALA A 51 -3.34 2.84 3.16
N GLU A 52 -3.97 3.89 2.62
CA GLU A 52 -4.24 5.13 3.34
C GLU A 52 -5.67 5.10 3.88
N PRO A 53 -5.89 5.33 5.19
CA PRO A 53 -7.22 5.42 5.76
C PRO A 53 -8.03 6.56 5.13
N ASN A 54 -9.25 6.27 4.68
CA ASN A 54 -10.11 7.25 4.03
C ASN A 54 -10.81 8.17 5.06
N THR A 55 -10.03 9.05 5.69
CA THR A 55 -10.50 9.96 6.75
C THR A 55 -10.57 11.42 6.32
N GLY A 56 -10.24 11.76 5.07
CA GLY A 56 -10.22 13.16 4.60
C GLY A 56 -11.58 13.87 4.72
N TRP A 57 -12.68 13.14 4.54
CA TRP A 57 -14.03 13.68 4.71
C TRP A 57 -14.41 14.02 6.17
N LEU A 58 -13.61 13.56 7.14
CA LEU A 58 -13.78 13.85 8.57
C LEU A 58 -12.99 15.09 9.02
N GLU A 59 -12.22 15.71 8.14
CA GLU A 59 -11.48 16.92 8.47
C GLU A 59 -12.43 18.02 8.97
N GLY A 60 -12.06 18.67 10.08
CA GLY A 60 -12.88 19.69 10.73
C GLY A 60 -14.08 19.18 11.54
N SER A 61 -14.34 17.86 11.58
CA SER A 61 -15.44 17.27 12.37
C SER A 61 -15.24 17.34 13.90
N GLY A 62 -14.03 17.64 14.35
CA GLY A 62 -13.63 17.56 15.76
C GLY A 62 -13.18 16.17 16.21
N LEU A 63 -13.23 15.16 15.33
CA LEU A 63 -12.63 13.85 15.59
C LEU A 63 -11.09 13.94 15.56
N GLU A 64 -10.45 13.23 16.48
CA GLU A 64 -9.01 13.03 16.44
C GLU A 64 -8.64 11.99 15.36
N LEU A 65 -7.80 12.41 14.41
CA LEU A 65 -7.34 11.58 13.30
C LEU A 65 -5.81 11.37 13.39
N ARG A 66 -5.36 10.12 13.26
CA ARG A 66 -3.94 9.74 13.23
C ARG A 66 -3.76 8.42 12.50
N GLY A 67 -3.55 8.47 11.18
CA GLY A 67 -3.51 7.26 10.35
C GLY A 67 -4.79 6.44 10.50
N GLY A 68 -5.95 7.12 10.48
CA GLY A 68 -7.26 6.57 10.83
C GLY A 68 -7.96 7.40 11.91
N VAL A 69 -9.16 6.96 12.33
CA VAL A 69 -9.88 7.57 13.45
C VAL A 69 -9.30 7.06 14.76
N LEU A 70 -8.80 7.95 15.61
CA LEU A 70 -8.21 7.56 16.89
C LEU A 70 -9.30 7.06 17.83
N CYS A 71 -9.12 5.84 18.35
CA CYS A 71 -10.05 5.20 19.25
C CYS A 71 -9.37 4.67 20.50
N ASP A 72 -10.15 4.54 21.57
CA ASP A 72 -9.77 3.73 22.73
C ASP A 72 -9.88 2.22 22.44
N ALA A 73 -9.55 1.39 23.43
CA ALA A 73 -9.59 -0.08 23.30
C ALA A 73 -11.00 -0.64 23.06
N MET A 74 -12.05 0.17 23.21
CA MET A 74 -13.44 -0.19 22.97
C MET A 74 -13.96 0.41 21.65
N GLY A 75 -13.10 1.01 20.83
CA GLY A 75 -13.46 1.61 19.54
C GLY A 75 -14.13 2.99 19.64
N ARG A 76 -14.13 3.62 20.82
CA ARG A 76 -14.76 4.93 21.03
C ARG A 76 -13.80 6.05 20.67
N THR A 77 -14.32 7.08 20.03
CA THR A 77 -13.54 8.26 19.66
C THR A 77 -13.51 9.27 20.81
N ASN A 78 -12.85 10.40 20.60
CA ASN A 78 -12.88 11.55 21.50
C ASN A 78 -14.26 12.23 21.56
N VAL A 79 -15.19 11.92 20.65
CA VAL A 79 -16.54 12.50 20.62
C VAL A 79 -17.54 11.49 21.19
N PRO A 80 -18.24 11.81 22.29
CA PRO A 80 -19.20 10.90 22.92
C PRO A 80 -20.28 10.40 21.94
N GLY A 81 -20.50 9.09 21.94
CA GLY A 81 -21.49 8.44 21.08
C GLY A 81 -21.01 8.13 19.67
N ILE A 82 -19.78 8.49 19.31
CA ILE A 82 -19.15 8.12 18.04
C ILE A 82 -18.12 7.02 18.26
N VAL A 83 -18.12 6.03 17.38
CA VAL A 83 -17.19 4.91 17.35
C VAL A 83 -16.64 4.73 15.93
N ALA A 84 -15.48 4.10 15.81
CA ALA A 84 -14.95 3.65 14.52
C ALA A 84 -14.49 2.18 14.60
N VAL A 85 -14.54 1.50 13.46
CA VAL A 85 -14.19 0.08 13.29
C VAL A 85 -13.57 -0.12 11.91
N GLY A 86 -12.61 -1.03 11.79
CA GLY A 86 -11.90 -1.34 10.55
C GLY A 86 -10.78 -2.33 10.79
#